data_AF-A0A1Y0MG91-F1
#
_entry.id   AF-A0A1Y0MG91-F1
#
_cell.length_a   1.000
_cell.length_b   1.000
_cell.length_c   1.000
_cell.angle_alpha   90.00
_cell.angle_beta   90.00
_cell.angle_gamma   90.00
#
_symmetry.space_group_name_H-M   'P 1'
#
loop_
_entity.id
_entity.type
_entity.pdbx_description
1 polymer ?
#
loop_
_entity_poly.entity_id
_entity_poly.type
_entity_poly.pdbx_seq_one_letter_code
_entity_poly.pdbx_strand_id
1 'polypeptide(L)' 'MADFIGEFLGQLMIEILPSLFKRIGVSVKWLFYLGRKKFKILIKEEWNKRIGFGVFILLAYVAVRLIFN' A
#
# COMPACT_ATOMS: atom_id res chain seq x y z
N MET A 1 -14.01 -8.05 24.91
CA MET A 1 -12.60 -8.05 24.45
C MET A 1 -12.49 -8.49 23.00
N ALA A 2 -13.10 -9.62 22.59
CA ALA A 2 -13.10 -10.07 21.20
C ALA A 2 -13.74 -9.05 20.24
N ASP A 3 -14.86 -8.42 20.61
CA ASP A 3 -15.52 -7.40 19.77
C ASP A 3 -14.67 -6.15 19.57
N PHE A 4 -13.98 -5.71 20.63
CA PHE A 4 -13.07 -4.56 20.57
C PHE A 4 -11.88 -4.82 19.63
N ILE A 5 -11.33 -6.04 19.63
CA ILE A 5 -10.27 -6.44 18.70
C ILE A 5 -10.82 -6.54 17.27
N GLY A 6 -12.03 -7.07 17.09
CA GLY A 6 -12.71 -7.16 15.80
C GLY A 6 -12.98 -5.80 15.16
N GLU A 7 -13.49 -4.84 15.93
CA GLU A 7 -13.72 -3.47 15.47
C GLU A 7 -12.41 -2.75 15.14
N PHE A 8 -11.37 -2.92 15.96
CA PHE A 8 -10.07 -2.30 15.72
C PHE A 8 -9.39 -2.88 14.46
N LEU A 9 -9.48 -4.19 14.24
CA LEU A 9 -8.99 -4.84 13.01
C LEU A 9 -9.82 -4.44 11.79
N GLY A 10 -11.14 -4.33 11.94
CA GLY A 10 -12.03 -3.85 10.88
C GLY A 10 -11.68 -2.43 10.45
N GLN A 11 -11.45 -1.54 11.41
CA GLN A 11 -11.07 -0.15 11.14
C GLN A 11 -9.66 -0.05 10.51
N LEU A 12 -8.72 -0.88 10.97
CA LEU A 12 -7.40 -1.00 10.34
C LEU A 12 -7.48 -1.43 8.89
N MET A 13 -8.32 -2.42 8.57
CA MET A 13 -8.48 -2.95 7.22
C MET A 13 -9.22 -1.99 6.28
N ILE A 14 -10.22 -1.26 6.79
CA ILE A 14 -11.09 -0.40 5.97
C ILE A 14 -10.50 1.00 5.77
N GLU A 15 -9.87 1.59 6.79
CA GLU A 15 -9.39 2.97 6.72
C GLU A 15 -7.87 3.06 6.55
N ILE A 16 -7.13 2.33 7.40
CA ILE A 16 -5.70 2.53 7.54
C ILE A 16 -4.95 1.85 6.39
N LEU A 17 -5.22 0.58 6.12
CA LEU A 17 -4.54 -0.22 5.09
C LEU A 17 -4.67 0.39 3.69
N PRO A 18 -5.88 0.77 3.22
CA PRO A 18 -6.04 1.32 1.88
C PRO A 18 -5.33 2.67 1.72
N SER A 19 -5.28 3.48 2.78
CA SER A 19 -4.55 4.76 2.78
C SER A 19 -3.04 4.54 2.68
N LEU A 20 -2.52 3.53 3.39
CA LEU A 20 -1.11 3.12 3.39
C LEU A 20 -0.70 2.61 2.00
N PHE A 21 -1.47 1.68 1.43
CA PHE A 21 -1.23 1.19 0.08
C PHE A 21 -1.30 2.31 -0.96
N LYS A 22 -2.24 3.26 -0.82
CA LYS A 22 -2.28 4.41 -1.72
C LYS A 22 -0.98 5.20 -1.67
N ARG A 23 -0.46 5.50 -0.48
CA ARG A 23 0.81 6.24 -0.33
C ARG A 23 1.99 5.48 -0.94
N ILE A 24 2.09 4.17 -0.69
CA ILE A 24 3.14 3.31 -1.28
C ILE A 24 3.05 3.35 -2.81
N GLY A 25 1.86 3.13 -3.37
CA GLY A 25 1.68 3.13 -4.81
C GLY A 25 1.93 4.49 -5.46
N VAL A 26 1.60 5.60 -4.79
CA VAL A 26 1.95 6.95 -5.25
C VAL A 26 3.47 7.13 -5.27
N SER A 27 4.17 6.73 -4.21
CA SER A 27 5.63 6.85 -4.13
C SER A 27 6.32 6.03 -5.22
N VAL A 28 5.91 4.77 -5.41
CA VAL A 28 6.43 3.89 -6.46
C VAL A 28 6.17 4.50 -7.84
N LYS A 29 4.93 4.94 -8.10
CA LYS A 29 4.59 5.58 -9.38
C LYS A 29 5.36 6.88 -9.60
N TRP A 30 5.58 7.67 -8.55
CA TRP A 30 6.36 8.90 -8.61
C TRP A 30 7.84 8.65 -8.96
N LEU A 31 8.43 7.59 -8.39
CA LEU A 31 9.76 7.10 -8.77
C LEU A 31 9.80 6.69 -10.24
N PHE A 32 8.80 5.96 -10.74
CA PHE A 32 8.70 5.60 -12.17
C PHE A 32 8.59 6.81 -13.10
N TYR A 33 7.92 7.88 -12.67
CA TYR A 33 7.86 9.13 -13.42
C TYR A 33 9.13 10.00 -13.29
N LEU A 34 10.16 9.54 -12.56
CA LEU A 34 11.39 10.29 -12.28
C LEU A 34 11.11 11.70 -11.74
N GLY A 35 10.07 11.84 -10.91
CA GLY A 35 9.67 13.14 -10.36
C GLY A 35 9.02 14.11 -11.36
N ARG A 36 8.87 13.76 -12.64
CA ARG A 36 8.29 14.65 -13.67
C ARG A 36 6.81 14.96 -13.44
N LYS A 37 6.08 14.06 -12.78
CA LYS A 37 4.65 14.25 -12.42
C LYS A 37 4.54 14.76 -10.98
N LYS A 38 3.76 15.82 -10.75
CA LYS A 38 3.51 16.36 -9.40
C LYS A 38 2.85 15.31 -8.50
N PHE A 39 3.38 15.12 -7.30
CA PHE A 39 2.86 14.17 -6.30
C PHE A 39 1.37 14.42 -5.96
N LYS A 40 0.94 15.70 -5.95
CA LYS A 40 -0.46 16.12 -5.73
C LYS A 40 -1.43 15.59 -6.80
N ILE A 41 -0.98 15.35 -8.03
CA ILE A 41 -1.81 14.79 -9.09
C ILE A 41 -1.90 13.27 -8.90
N LEU A 42 -0.75 12.64 -8.64
CA LEU A 42 -0.67 11.20 -8.43
C LEU A 42 -1.53 10.74 -7.23
N ILE A 43 -1.51 11.45 -6.10
CA ILE A 43 -2.26 11.04 -4.91
C ILE A 43 -3.79 11.04 -5.08
N LYS A 44 -4.31 11.73 -6.09
CA LYS A 44 -5.75 11.70 -6.42
C LYS A 44 -6.13 10.42 -7.15
N GLU A 45 -5.20 9.76 -7.83
CA GLU A 45 -5.48 8.55 -8.60
C GLU A 45 -5.75 7.36 -7.66
N GLU A 46 -6.96 6.82 -7.71
CA GLU A 46 -7.36 5.63 -6.94
C GLU A 46 -6.57 4.38 -7.32
N TRP A 47 -6.12 4.31 -8.58
CA TRP A 47 -5.31 3.22 -9.10
C TRP A 47 -4.03 2.96 -8.29
N ASN A 48 -3.53 3.99 -7.60
CA ASN A 48 -2.35 3.85 -6.76
C ASN A 48 -2.58 2.96 -5.54
N LYS A 49 -3.83 2.78 -5.07
CA LYS A 49 -4.15 1.75 -4.06
C LYS A 49 -3.79 0.35 -4.58
N ARG A 50 -4.14 0.03 -5.83
CA ARG A 50 -3.85 -1.27 -6.46
C ARG A 50 -2.36 -1.47 -6.70
N ILE A 51 -1.66 -0.43 -7.16
CA ILE A 51 -0.20 -0.48 -7.35
C ILE A 51 0.49 -0.75 -6.01
N GLY A 52 0.12 -0.03 -4.94
CA GLY A 52 0.71 -0.24 -3.62
C GLY A 52 0.45 -1.64 -3.06
N PHE A 53 -0.74 -2.18 -3.29
CA PHE A 53 -1.06 -3.56 -2.92
C PHE A 53 -0.22 -4.59 -3.71
N GLY A 54 -0.04 -4.38 -5.02
CA GLY A 54 0.82 -5.24 -5.84
C GLY A 54 2.28 -5.22 -5.37
N VAL A 55 2.81 -4.05 -5.03
CA VAL A 55 4.16 -3.89 -4.47
C VAL A 55 4.28 -4.61 -3.12
N PHE A 56 3.26 -4.52 -2.27
CA PHE A 56 3.23 -5.23 -0.99
C PHE A 56 3.31 -6.75 -1.16
N ILE A 57 2.53 -7.33 -2.09
CA ILE A 57 2.60 -8.77 -2.41
C ILE A 57 4.00 -9.16 -2.87
N LEU A 58 4.61 -8.34 -3.73
CA LEU A 58 5.93 -8.60 -4.28
C LEU A 58 7.01 -8.58 -3.18
N LEU A 59 6.92 -7.63 -2.25
CA LEU A 59 7.78 -7.58 -1.06
C LEU A 59 7.56 -8.79 -0.14
N ALA A 60 6.30 -9.18 0.09
CA ALA A 60 5.99 -10.35 0.90
C ALA A 60 6.56 -11.62 0.28
N TYR A 61 6.44 -11.79 -1.04
CA TYR A 61 7.02 -12.91 -1.77
C TYR A 61 8.55 -12.95 -1.64
N VAL A 62 9.23 -11.81 -1.82
CA VAL A 62 10.69 -11.71 -1.67
C VAL A 62 11.11 -12.00 -0.23
N ALA A 63 10.39 -11.49 0.76
CA ALA A 63 10.68 -11.74 2.17
C ALA A 63 10.54 -13.23 2.53
N VAL A 64 9.44 -13.87 2.12
CA VAL A 64 9.25 -15.31 2.29
C VAL A 64 10.40 -16.07 1.62
N ARG A 65 10.71 -15.74 0.36
CA ARG A 65 11.79 -16.40 -0.37
C ARG A 65 13.15 -16.26 0.32
N LEU A 66 13.47 -15.09 0.89
CA LEU A 66 14.72 -14.86 1.64
C LEU A 66 14.77 -15.61 2.99
N ILE A 67 13.63 -15.86 3.62
CA ILE A 67 13.58 -16.59 4.90
C ILE A 67 13.74 -18.09 4.68
N PHE A 68 13.17 -18.63 3.60
CA PHE A 68 13.14 -20.08 3.32
C PHE A 68 14.25 -20.58 2.40
N ASN A 69 15.19 -19.72 1.99
CA ASN A 69 16.31 -20.05 1.10
C ASN A 69 17.64 -19.69 1.76
#